data_AF-Q64B64-F1
#
_entry.id   AF-Q64B64-F1
#
_cell.length_a   1.000
_cell.length_b   1.000
_cell.length_c   1.000
_cell.angle_alpha   90.00
_cell.angle_beta   90.00
_cell.angle_gamma   90.00
#
_symmetry.space_group_name_H-M   'P 1'
#
loop_
_entity.id
_entity.type
_entity.pdbx_description
1 polymer ?
#
loop_
_entity_poly.entity_id
_entity_poly.type
_entity_poly.pdbx_seq_one_letter_code
_entity_poly.pdbx_strand_id
1 'polypeptide(L)'
;MGKEKEIKREENRKMKKVGFMIVLGSALLLTLAMTTAFAMDDGLPLDLIAAGTINGDVYVGGVLGLEEAPYAEVAGAEKGKDVLFFNDASEVGMDNETIQDIINNASSGDTITVLPGTYNENVTVNKTLTLIGTDVEVIGLNPFTVTENDVKISDFVITGTDYGTSIGILTGANTTIDNCTVTNSKYAIKFGANNCTVKNTLLTDNQYGIYAFKKTNQEIYGNQILNSYEGICLMSGNGTEIHDNVIKNSTAPHGSDIPTGIFLSDTDDLIYNNSFIDNDRQVFVYENRSNTWNTSTIGNLWSDYNGTGYYVIDENNTDYLPRCLSFDTGEGTYPSISGTHNGTITPTQTITVNKMYTYPCEGTGGHSEYVAFFNVTTEEEIANGTWDGYAVGNYSYITFGDSFKLKAGVTYKYEIRTGSYPQIHHRKYVQNSRGNITCSEFTDINGKKYDNWIPAIRLEIN
;
A
#
# COMPACT_ATOMS: atom_id res chain seq x y z
N MET A 1 82.50 1.91 5.61
CA MET A 1 81.38 2.82 5.31
C MET A 1 80.32 2.55 6.38
N GLY A 2 80.29 3.26 7.50
CA GLY A 2 80.16 4.72 7.58
C GLY A 2 78.69 5.05 7.31
N LYS A 3 77.85 4.99 8.35
CA LYS A 3 77.22 6.17 8.98
C LYS A 3 76.31 6.95 8.02
N GLU A 4 75.03 6.63 8.03
CA GLU A 4 73.95 7.58 8.35
C GLU A 4 72.64 6.79 8.58
N LYS A 5 72.33 6.63 9.86
CA LYS A 5 71.01 6.27 10.39
C LYS A 5 70.17 7.55 10.47
N GLU A 6 68.86 7.33 10.53
CA GLU A 6 67.87 8.18 11.21
C GLU A 6 67.41 9.46 10.50
N ILE A 7 66.10 9.72 10.68
CA ILE A 7 65.33 10.91 10.29
C ILE A 7 64.69 10.81 8.89
N LYS A 8 63.56 10.10 8.81
CA LYS A 8 62.26 10.61 8.29
C LYS A 8 61.19 9.51 8.27
N ARG A 9 60.93 8.96 9.47
CA ARG A 9 59.61 8.47 9.87
C ARG A 9 58.91 9.65 10.53
N GLU A 10 58.45 10.61 9.74
CA GLU A 10 57.58 11.74 10.10
C GLU A 10 57.61 12.72 8.92
N GLU A 11 56.69 12.57 7.97
CA GLU A 11 56.30 13.64 7.00
C GLU A 11 55.22 13.20 5.99
N ASN A 12 54.73 11.94 6.01
CA ASN A 12 53.56 11.54 5.20
C ASN A 12 52.19 11.84 5.85
N ARG A 13 52.16 12.75 6.83
CA ARG A 13 50.94 13.26 7.46
C ARG A 13 50.98 14.78 7.43
N LYS A 14 50.67 15.39 6.28
CA LYS A 14 50.01 16.70 6.13
C LYS A 14 49.97 17.13 4.66
N MET A 15 48.78 16.99 4.09
CA MET A 15 48.09 18.01 3.28
C MET A 15 48.66 18.45 1.91
N LYS A 16 47.76 18.29 0.92
CA LYS A 16 47.25 19.30 -0.04
C LYS A 16 47.54 19.08 -1.53
N LYS A 17 46.39 19.05 -2.24
CA LYS A 17 46.05 19.69 -3.54
C LYS A 17 46.22 18.81 -4.80
N VAL A 18 45.13 18.36 -5.45
CA VAL A 18 44.08 19.06 -6.26
C VAL A 18 44.35 18.85 -7.77
N GLY A 19 43.35 18.36 -8.50
CA GLY A 19 43.21 18.42 -9.98
C GLY A 19 42.10 17.46 -10.47
N PHE A 20 40.84 17.88 -10.63
CA PHE A 20 40.12 18.49 -11.79
C PHE A 20 39.67 17.53 -12.93
N MET A 21 38.34 17.47 -13.17
CA MET A 21 37.52 17.25 -14.41
C MET A 21 36.30 16.35 -14.13
N ILE A 22 35.08 16.87 -13.85
CA ILE A 22 33.97 17.35 -14.72
C ILE A 22 33.45 16.30 -15.74
N VAL A 23 32.16 15.88 -15.63
CA VAL A 23 31.02 16.14 -16.56
C VAL A 23 29.78 15.26 -16.23
N LEU A 24 28.69 15.95 -15.83
CA LEU A 24 27.22 15.88 -16.15
C LEU A 24 26.50 14.51 -16.31
N GLY A 25 25.23 14.33 -15.93
CA GLY A 25 24.10 15.17 -15.46
C GLY A 25 23.04 14.24 -14.81
N SER A 26 21.89 14.63 -14.25
CA SER A 26 20.98 15.76 -14.42
C SER A 26 20.00 15.73 -13.22
N ALA A 27 19.90 16.78 -12.41
CA ALA A 27 18.84 17.80 -12.38
C ALA A 27 17.47 17.35 -11.79
N LEU A 28 17.17 17.83 -10.57
CA LEU A 28 15.80 18.10 -10.14
C LEU A 28 15.75 19.51 -9.50
N LEU A 29 14.87 20.34 -10.06
CA LEU A 29 14.56 21.71 -9.67
C LEU A 29 13.95 21.75 -8.26
N LEU A 30 14.38 22.69 -7.42
CA LEU A 30 13.55 23.23 -6.34
C LEU A 30 13.56 24.76 -6.43
N THR A 31 12.41 25.32 -6.77
CA THR A 31 12.13 26.76 -6.83
C THR A 31 12.10 27.37 -5.43
N LEU A 32 12.96 28.36 -5.21
CA LEU A 32 13.03 29.18 -3.99
C LEU A 32 12.06 30.38 -4.14
N ALA A 33 11.04 30.48 -3.28
CA ALA A 33 10.26 31.69 -3.14
C ALA A 33 10.79 32.50 -1.95
N MET A 34 11.39 33.66 -2.24
CA MET A 34 11.79 34.67 -1.25
C MET A 34 10.54 35.36 -0.69
N THR A 35 10.38 35.37 0.63
CA THR A 35 9.49 36.31 1.33
C THR A 35 10.33 37.44 1.94
N THR A 36 10.07 38.66 1.49
CA THR A 36 10.56 39.90 2.10
C THR A 36 9.73 40.21 3.35
N ALA A 37 10.41 40.36 4.50
CA ALA A 37 9.80 40.78 5.75
C ALA A 37 9.55 42.29 5.78
N PHE A 38 8.33 42.70 6.12
CA PHE A 38 8.01 44.03 6.67
C PHE A 38 7.85 43.87 8.19
N ALA A 39 8.63 44.63 8.95
CA ALA A 39 8.53 44.73 10.40
C ALA A 39 7.43 45.72 10.81
N MET A 40 6.57 45.33 11.76
CA MET A 40 5.87 46.24 12.67
C MET A 40 5.62 45.56 14.02
N ASP A 41 6.24 46.16 15.03
CA ASP A 41 5.90 46.31 16.45
C ASP A 41 5.55 45.13 17.38
N ASP A 42 6.22 45.19 18.54
CA ASP A 42 5.90 44.63 19.86
C ASP A 42 5.90 43.11 20.12
N GLY A 43 7.04 42.63 20.62
CA GLY A 43 7.06 41.74 21.81
C GLY A 43 7.53 40.29 21.62
N LEU A 44 8.69 39.98 22.24
CA LEU A 44 9.36 38.68 22.47
C LEU A 44 10.41 38.25 21.42
N PRO A 45 11.63 37.84 21.87
CA PRO A 45 12.72 37.48 20.96
C PRO A 45 12.51 36.08 20.36
N LEU A 46 12.57 36.00 19.03
CA LEU A 46 12.88 34.78 18.30
C LEU A 46 14.35 34.45 18.52
N ASP A 47 14.65 33.31 19.14
CA ASP A 47 16.00 32.74 19.10
C ASP A 47 16.32 32.31 17.65
N LEU A 48 17.01 33.20 16.96
CA LEU A 48 17.60 32.99 15.65
C LEU A 48 18.88 32.17 15.83
N ILE A 49 18.81 30.85 15.65
CA ILE A 49 20.01 30.03 15.51
C ILE A 49 20.59 30.30 14.11
N ALA A 50 21.67 31.08 14.08
CA ALA A 50 22.43 31.34 12.87
C ALA A 50 23.14 30.06 12.40
N ALA A 51 22.71 29.49 11.27
CA ALA A 51 23.43 28.43 10.58
C ALA A 51 24.56 29.04 9.73
N GLY A 52 25.81 28.87 10.16
CA GLY A 52 27.01 29.20 9.38
C GLY A 52 27.61 27.93 8.77
N THR A 53 27.90 27.96 7.47
CA THR A 53 28.48 26.83 6.73
C THR A 53 30.01 26.93 6.68
N ILE A 54 30.72 25.84 6.96
CA ILE A 54 32.12 25.66 6.55
C ILE A 54 32.24 24.29 5.86
N ASN A 55 32.61 24.28 4.58
CA ASN A 55 32.87 23.08 3.75
C ASN A 55 31.71 22.06 3.63
N GLY A 56 30.47 22.50 3.62
CA GLY A 56 29.35 21.69 3.12
C GLY A 56 28.73 20.68 4.08
N ASP A 57 29.18 20.60 5.33
CA ASP A 57 28.55 19.80 6.38
C ASP A 57 27.94 20.70 7.47
N VAL A 58 26.74 20.32 7.95
CA VAL A 58 26.04 20.98 9.07
C VAL A 58 26.50 20.33 10.38
N TYR A 59 27.12 21.11 11.27
CA TYR A 59 27.48 20.67 12.63
C TYR A 59 26.55 21.35 13.64
N VAL A 60 25.84 20.56 14.45
CA VAL A 60 25.24 21.02 15.71
C VAL A 60 26.25 20.68 16.80
N GLY A 61 26.95 21.69 17.31
CA GLY A 61 28.04 21.52 18.26
C GLY A 61 27.58 21.03 19.63
N GLY A 62 28.17 19.92 20.08
CA GLY A 62 28.13 19.45 21.45
C GLY A 62 28.91 20.33 22.42
N VAL A 63 28.62 20.06 23.70
CA VAL A 63 29.08 20.72 24.92
C VAL A 63 30.60 20.78 25.03
N LEU A 64 31.16 21.97 25.29
CA LEU A 64 32.49 22.15 25.88
C LEU A 64 32.32 22.54 27.35
N GLY A 65 32.81 21.69 28.24
CA GLY A 65 32.78 21.90 29.68
C GLY A 65 33.64 23.07 30.14
N LEU A 66 33.08 23.88 31.04
CA LEU A 66 33.79 24.71 32.00
C LEU A 66 33.10 24.57 33.37
N GLU A 67 33.94 24.65 34.40
CA GLU A 67 33.78 24.25 35.79
C GLU A 67 32.59 24.88 36.56
N GLU A 68 32.27 24.22 37.68
CA GLU A 68 31.16 24.45 38.62
C GLU A 68 30.91 25.91 39.07
N ALA A 69 29.62 26.27 39.19
CA ALA A 69 29.09 27.09 40.30
C ALA A 69 27.56 26.83 40.49
N PRO A 70 27.00 26.95 41.71
CA PRO A 70 25.76 26.28 42.07
C PRO A 70 24.48 27.16 42.05
N TYR A 71 23.34 26.48 41.98
CA TYR A 71 21.94 26.89 42.24
C TYR A 71 21.24 27.88 41.28
N ALA A 72 20.24 27.35 40.55
CA ALA A 72 18.83 27.72 40.73
C ALA A 72 17.92 26.73 39.97
N GLU A 73 16.99 26.09 40.68
CA GLU A 73 15.84 25.39 40.09
C GLU A 73 15.00 26.39 39.30
N VAL A 74 14.83 26.14 37.99
CA VAL A 74 13.75 26.73 37.21
C VAL A 74 12.75 25.61 36.94
N ALA A 75 11.73 25.54 37.79
CA ALA A 75 10.53 24.77 37.53
C ALA A 75 9.76 25.44 36.37
N GLY A 76 9.43 24.67 35.33
CA GLY A 76 8.38 25.05 34.37
C GLY A 76 8.81 25.32 32.92
N ALA A 77 9.80 24.62 32.38
CA ALA A 77 9.92 24.49 30.92
C ALA A 77 9.26 23.18 30.48
N GLU A 78 8.15 23.27 29.73
CA GLU A 78 7.66 22.11 28.98
C GLU A 78 8.78 21.66 28.05
N LYS A 79 9.27 20.44 28.28
CA LYS A 79 10.31 19.82 27.46
C LYS A 79 9.74 19.69 26.05
N GLY A 80 10.24 20.52 25.13
CA GLY A 80 9.87 20.46 23.73
C GLY A 80 10.15 19.07 23.17
N LYS A 81 9.39 18.70 22.13
CA LYS A 81 9.50 17.42 21.42
C LYS A 81 10.96 17.11 21.06
N ASP A 82 11.60 16.22 21.81
CA ASP A 82 12.94 15.76 21.49
C ASP A 82 12.82 14.69 20.38
N VAL A 83 13.55 14.88 19.29
CA VAL A 83 13.79 13.81 18.32
C VAL A 83 15.05 13.09 18.78
N LEU A 84 14.87 11.88 19.31
CA LEU A 84 15.99 11.10 19.81
C LEU A 84 16.55 10.22 18.69
N PHE A 85 17.78 10.53 18.25
CA PHE A 85 18.59 9.69 17.37
C PHE A 85 19.62 8.96 18.24
N PHE A 86 19.46 7.65 18.42
CA PHE A 86 20.41 6.89 19.23
C PHE A 86 21.41 6.17 18.33
N ASN A 87 22.59 6.79 18.16
CA ASN A 87 23.93 6.19 18.28
C ASN A 87 24.98 7.14 17.66
N ASP A 88 25.63 7.99 18.45
CA ASP A 88 26.97 8.46 18.10
C ASP A 88 27.94 7.37 18.55
N ALA A 89 28.36 6.53 17.61
CA ALA A 89 29.31 5.45 17.85
C ALA A 89 30.69 6.02 18.16
N SER A 90 30.88 6.60 19.35
CA SER A 90 32.20 7.04 19.79
C SER A 90 32.49 6.99 21.30
N GLU A 91 31.64 6.42 22.15
CA GLU A 91 32.06 6.05 23.52
C GLU A 91 31.55 4.67 23.97
N VAL A 92 32.45 3.67 23.90
CA VAL A 92 32.56 2.51 24.81
C VAL A 92 31.32 1.58 24.93
N GLY A 93 31.31 0.51 24.15
CA GLY A 93 30.66 -0.77 24.51
C GLY A 93 29.21 -0.96 24.09
N MET A 94 28.92 -0.96 22.79
CA MET A 94 27.59 -1.31 22.28
C MET A 94 27.41 -2.81 22.13
N ASP A 95 27.03 -3.45 23.23
CA ASP A 95 26.30 -4.70 23.20
C ASP A 95 24.87 -4.42 23.73
N ASN A 96 23.85 -4.50 22.86
CA ASN A 96 22.43 -4.71 23.20
C ASN A 96 21.59 -3.57 23.83
N GLU A 97 21.52 -2.37 23.25
CA GLU A 97 20.40 -1.47 23.61
C GLU A 97 19.10 -1.95 22.93
N THR A 98 18.11 -2.33 23.73
CA THR A 98 16.81 -2.81 23.26
C THR A 98 15.87 -1.64 22.94
N ILE A 99 14.82 -1.85 22.14
CA ILE A 99 13.77 -0.82 21.95
C ILE A 99 13.14 -0.48 23.30
N GLN A 100 12.98 -1.48 24.19
CA GLN A 100 12.45 -1.25 25.52
C GLN A 100 13.33 -0.31 26.37
N ASP A 101 14.65 -0.43 26.31
CA ASP A 101 15.57 0.47 27.02
C ASP A 101 15.43 1.91 26.52
N ILE A 102 15.29 2.10 25.21
CA ILE A 102 15.06 3.41 24.59
C ILE A 102 13.74 4.01 25.09
N ILE A 103 12.65 3.23 25.11
CA ILE A 103 11.36 3.68 25.64
C ILE A 103 11.45 4.03 27.12
N ASN A 104 12.20 3.26 27.92
CA ASN A 104 12.37 3.51 29.34
C ASN A 104 13.02 4.87 29.59
N ASN A 105 13.98 5.27 28.73
CA ASN A 105 14.70 6.55 28.81
C ASN A 105 13.93 7.74 28.20
N ALA A 106 12.97 7.49 27.31
CA ALA A 106 12.18 8.53 26.65
C ALA A 106 11.21 9.26 27.61
N SER A 107 10.86 10.49 27.27
CA SER A 107 9.79 11.27 27.90
C SER A 107 8.47 11.10 27.13
N SER A 108 7.34 11.32 27.81
CA SER A 108 6.04 11.31 27.13
C SER A 108 5.98 12.45 26.11
N GLY A 109 5.50 12.16 24.90
CA GLY A 109 5.46 13.06 23.75
C GLY A 109 6.65 12.93 22.79
N ASP A 110 7.70 12.18 23.16
CA ASP A 110 8.91 12.05 22.35
C ASP A 110 8.66 11.31 21.04
N THR A 111 9.50 11.61 20.05
CA THR A 111 9.60 10.86 18.81
C THR A 111 10.90 10.07 18.80
N ILE A 112 10.79 8.76 18.66
CA ILE A 112 11.89 7.80 18.70
C ILE A 112 12.05 7.21 17.31
N THR A 113 13.20 7.44 16.69
CA THR A 113 13.61 6.73 15.48
C THR A 113 14.51 5.57 15.88
N VAL A 114 14.05 4.34 15.67
CA VAL A 114 14.81 3.14 15.95
C VAL A 114 15.79 2.90 14.81
N LEU A 115 17.04 2.56 15.13
CA LEU A 115 18.04 2.27 14.11
C LEU A 115 17.72 0.97 13.36
N PRO A 116 18.03 0.89 12.06
CA PRO A 116 17.85 -0.33 11.27
C PRO A 116 18.48 -1.56 11.94
N GLY A 117 17.75 -2.67 11.95
CA GLY A 117 18.19 -3.89 12.59
C GLY A 117 17.06 -4.86 12.94
N THR A 118 17.43 -6.02 13.47
CA THR A 118 16.48 -7.04 13.94
C THR A 118 16.52 -7.11 15.47
N TYR A 119 15.35 -6.93 16.09
CA TYR A 119 15.17 -6.90 17.53
C TYR A 119 14.31 -8.09 17.95
N ASN A 120 14.87 -8.99 18.76
CA ASN A 120 14.17 -10.16 19.27
C ASN A 120 13.66 -9.86 20.68
N GLU A 121 12.52 -9.19 20.78
CA GLU A 121 11.99 -8.68 22.04
C GLU A 121 10.45 -8.56 22.02
N ASN A 122 9.88 -8.26 23.19
CA ASN A 122 8.47 -7.88 23.34
C ASN A 122 8.45 -6.48 23.96
N VAL A 123 8.03 -5.50 23.18
CA VAL A 123 8.09 -4.07 23.54
C VAL A 123 6.78 -3.64 24.20
N THR A 124 6.88 -3.02 25.37
CA THR A 124 5.76 -2.35 26.04
C THR A 124 5.87 -0.84 25.86
N VAL A 125 4.90 -0.26 25.15
CA VAL A 125 4.78 1.19 24.93
C VAL A 125 3.84 1.75 25.99
N ASN A 126 4.43 2.24 27.08
CA ASN A 126 3.72 2.73 28.28
C ASN A 126 3.83 4.26 28.48
N LYS A 127 4.19 4.97 27.41
CA LYS A 127 4.26 6.44 27.33
C LYS A 127 3.64 6.85 26.00
N THR A 128 3.04 8.03 25.94
CA THR A 128 2.59 8.62 24.68
C THR A 128 3.83 8.87 23.82
N LEU A 129 4.00 8.15 22.71
CA LEU A 129 5.23 8.17 21.93
C LEU A 129 4.91 8.08 20.44
N THR A 130 5.79 8.63 19.61
CA THR A 130 5.86 8.30 18.18
C THR A 130 7.07 7.42 17.94
N LEU A 131 6.87 6.18 17.50
CA LEU A 131 7.92 5.22 17.17
C LEU A 131 8.02 5.07 15.65
N ILE A 132 9.22 5.21 15.10
CA ILE A 132 9.50 5.08 13.66
C ILE A 132 10.60 4.02 13.48
N GLY A 133 10.33 3.01 12.66
CA GLY A 133 11.17 1.82 12.52
C GLY A 133 11.60 1.50 11.09
N THR A 134 12.04 2.49 10.31
CA THR A 134 12.50 2.24 8.93
C THR A 134 13.63 1.20 8.90
N ASP A 135 13.45 0.13 8.11
CA ASP A 135 14.37 -1.01 8.04
C ASP A 135 14.59 -1.71 9.41
N VAL A 136 13.58 -1.68 10.29
CA VAL A 136 13.59 -2.34 11.59
C VAL A 136 12.61 -3.52 11.59
N GLU A 137 13.11 -4.70 11.98
CA GLU A 137 12.29 -5.87 12.25
C GLU A 137 12.20 -6.15 13.75
N VAL A 138 11.00 -6.30 14.28
CA VAL A 138 10.75 -6.73 15.67
C VAL A 138 10.12 -8.11 15.67
N ILE A 139 10.78 -9.07 16.31
CA ILE A 139 10.38 -10.48 16.39
C ILE A 139 10.06 -10.83 17.84
N GLY A 140 8.84 -11.30 18.10
CA GLY A 140 8.38 -11.57 19.45
C GLY A 140 7.10 -12.38 19.52
N LEU A 141 6.71 -12.80 20.72
CA LEU A 141 5.37 -13.39 20.96
C LEU A 141 4.31 -12.30 20.94
N ASN A 142 4.62 -11.14 21.54
CA ASN A 142 3.84 -9.92 21.45
C ASN A 142 4.81 -8.76 21.15
N PRO A 143 5.28 -8.59 19.90
CA PRO A 143 6.29 -7.61 19.53
C PRO A 143 5.98 -6.20 20.04
N PHE A 144 4.72 -5.76 19.96
CA PHE A 144 4.27 -4.50 20.56
C PHE A 144 3.01 -4.67 21.40
N THR A 145 3.11 -4.21 22.65
CA THR A 145 1.97 -4.02 23.57
C THR A 145 1.88 -2.56 23.96
N VAL A 146 0.86 -1.86 23.45
CA VAL A 146 0.62 -0.45 23.77
C VAL A 146 -0.36 -0.36 24.94
N THR A 147 0.08 0.23 26.05
CA THR A 147 -0.75 0.42 27.25
C THR A 147 -1.12 1.88 27.47
N GLU A 148 -0.51 2.80 26.73
CA GLU A 148 -0.75 4.24 26.84
C GLU A 148 -1.59 4.77 25.68
N ASN A 149 -2.15 5.96 25.86
CA ASN A 149 -2.94 6.63 24.82
C ASN A 149 -2.06 7.46 23.86
N ASP A 150 -2.63 7.76 22.70
CA ASP A 150 -2.09 8.70 21.71
C ASP A 150 -0.71 8.28 21.16
N VAL A 151 -0.48 6.97 21.08
CA VAL A 151 0.76 6.37 20.56
C VAL A 151 0.70 6.25 19.04
N LYS A 152 1.84 6.44 18.38
CA LYS A 152 2.02 6.21 16.95
C LYS A 152 3.14 5.23 16.71
N ILE A 153 2.91 4.24 15.86
CA ILE A 153 3.90 3.25 15.44
C ILE A 153 3.92 3.23 13.92
N SER A 154 5.07 3.49 13.31
CA SER A 154 5.20 3.47 11.86
C SER A 154 6.47 2.82 11.34
N ASP A 155 6.38 2.32 10.10
CA ASP A 155 7.51 1.86 9.28
C ASP A 155 8.21 0.58 9.75
N PHE A 156 7.68 -0.12 10.77
CA PHE A 156 8.24 -1.37 11.28
C PHE A 156 7.83 -2.60 10.46
N VAL A 157 8.74 -3.57 10.38
CA VAL A 157 8.42 -4.97 10.10
C VAL A 157 8.24 -5.71 11.42
N ILE A 158 7.16 -6.45 11.56
CA ILE A 158 6.76 -7.10 12.82
C ILE A 158 6.42 -8.56 12.54
N THR A 159 7.10 -9.46 13.25
CA THR A 159 6.98 -10.90 13.02
C THR A 159 6.61 -11.60 14.33
N GLY A 160 5.43 -12.21 14.35
CA GLY A 160 5.03 -13.10 15.43
C GLY A 160 5.91 -14.35 15.46
N THR A 161 6.21 -14.87 16.64
CA THR A 161 7.00 -16.11 16.80
C THR A 161 6.15 -17.38 16.68
N ASP A 162 4.84 -17.25 16.85
CA ASP A 162 3.87 -18.34 16.82
C ASP A 162 2.54 -17.89 16.19
N TYR A 163 2.20 -18.48 15.05
CA TYR A 163 0.98 -18.21 14.27
C TYR A 163 -0.33 -18.40 15.07
N GLY A 164 -0.34 -19.30 16.05
CA GLY A 164 -1.54 -19.68 16.81
C GLY A 164 -1.78 -18.85 18.06
N THR A 165 -0.80 -18.06 18.51
CA THR A 165 -0.86 -17.36 19.80
C THR A 165 -0.35 -15.92 19.78
N SER A 166 0.51 -15.54 18.83
CA SER A 166 1.15 -14.21 18.83
C SER A 166 0.16 -13.08 18.55
N ILE A 167 0.41 -11.92 19.16
CA ILE A 167 -0.26 -10.66 18.83
C ILE A 167 0.81 -9.72 18.29
N GLY A 168 0.78 -9.40 16.99
CA GLY A 168 1.77 -8.51 16.38
C GLY A 168 1.79 -7.15 17.07
N ILE A 169 0.65 -6.46 17.11
CA ILE A 169 0.43 -5.23 17.87
C ILE A 169 -0.89 -5.30 18.65
N LEU A 170 -0.81 -5.08 19.97
CA LEU A 170 -1.97 -4.78 20.83
C LEU A 170 -2.06 -3.27 21.06
N THR A 171 -3.18 -2.64 20.71
CA THR A 171 -3.33 -1.18 20.80
C THR A 171 -3.87 -0.67 22.14
N GLY A 172 -3.37 0.50 22.57
CA GLY A 172 -3.99 1.37 23.57
C GLY A 172 -4.95 2.37 22.90
N ALA A 173 -5.65 3.23 23.64
CA ALA A 173 -6.64 4.13 23.02
C ALA A 173 -5.96 5.18 22.14
N ASN A 174 -6.63 5.63 21.10
CA ASN A 174 -6.10 6.65 20.18
C ASN A 174 -4.76 6.27 19.53
N THR A 175 -4.47 4.97 19.38
CA THR A 175 -3.24 4.50 18.75
C THR A 175 -3.35 4.59 17.22
N THR A 176 -2.32 5.12 16.55
CA THR A 176 -2.19 5.04 15.09
C THR A 176 -1.09 4.07 14.70
N ILE A 177 -1.41 3.14 13.80
CA ILE A 177 -0.46 2.23 13.15
C ILE A 177 -0.42 2.60 11.67
N ASP A 178 0.76 2.93 11.15
CA ASP A 178 0.93 3.45 9.79
C ASP A 178 2.11 2.79 9.08
N ASN A 179 1.92 2.35 7.84
CA ASN A 179 3.01 1.83 7.00
C ASN A 179 3.84 0.71 7.65
N CYS A 180 3.22 -0.14 8.47
CA CYS A 180 3.88 -1.32 9.04
C CYS A 180 3.69 -2.55 8.14
N THR A 181 4.50 -3.58 8.37
CA THR A 181 4.25 -4.94 7.86
C THR A 181 4.14 -5.90 9.04
N VAL A 182 3.06 -6.68 9.14
CA VAL A 182 2.85 -7.63 10.25
C VAL A 182 2.55 -9.03 9.73
N THR A 183 3.30 -10.03 10.22
CA THR A 183 3.20 -11.43 9.76
C THR A 183 3.24 -12.46 10.89
N ASN A 184 2.86 -13.70 10.57
CA ASN A 184 3.00 -14.89 11.42
C ASN A 184 2.38 -14.76 12.82
N SER A 185 1.24 -14.07 12.92
CA SER A 185 0.55 -13.83 14.19
C SER A 185 -0.85 -14.42 14.20
N LYS A 186 -1.35 -14.74 15.40
CA LYS A 186 -2.78 -15.02 15.56
C LYS A 186 -3.57 -13.77 15.22
N TYR A 187 -3.23 -12.66 15.86
CA TYR A 187 -3.80 -11.36 15.53
C TYR A 187 -2.65 -10.48 15.05
N ALA A 188 -2.67 -10.06 13.79
CA ALA A 188 -1.66 -9.13 13.31
C ALA A 188 -1.82 -7.81 14.07
N ILE A 189 -3.03 -7.24 14.03
CA ILE A 189 -3.46 -6.15 14.90
C ILE A 189 -4.62 -6.60 15.78
N LYS A 190 -4.50 -6.37 17.09
CA LYS A 190 -5.61 -6.52 18.04
C LYS A 190 -5.95 -5.18 18.65
N PHE A 191 -7.17 -4.69 18.42
CA PHE A 191 -7.64 -3.48 19.07
C PHE A 191 -7.92 -3.73 20.56
N GLY A 192 -7.02 -3.23 21.40
CA GLY A 192 -7.16 -3.28 22.86
C GLY A 192 -8.05 -2.17 23.43
N ALA A 193 -8.27 -1.09 22.66
CA ALA A 193 -9.04 0.08 23.05
C ALA A 193 -9.76 0.76 21.87
N ASN A 194 -10.53 1.81 22.16
CA ASN A 194 -11.33 2.55 21.18
C ASN A 194 -10.50 3.59 20.40
N ASN A 195 -11.09 4.12 19.31
CA ASN A 195 -10.55 5.26 18.56
C ASN A 195 -9.14 5.02 17.97
N CYS A 196 -8.80 3.79 17.58
CA CYS A 196 -7.50 3.53 16.96
C CYS A 196 -7.61 3.56 15.43
N THR A 197 -6.49 3.86 14.79
CA THR A 197 -6.37 3.92 13.33
C THR A 197 -5.32 2.93 12.87
N VAL A 198 -5.65 2.11 11.87
CA VAL A 198 -4.69 1.25 11.15
C VAL A 198 -4.73 1.65 9.69
N LYS A 199 -3.59 2.11 9.16
CA LYS A 199 -3.54 2.57 7.77
C LYS A 199 -2.25 2.22 7.03
N ASN A 200 -2.35 2.17 5.70
CA ASN A 200 -1.22 1.92 4.78
C ASN A 200 -0.38 0.69 5.15
N THR A 201 -0.94 -0.26 5.91
CA THR A 201 -0.20 -1.35 6.52
C THR A 201 -0.42 -2.64 5.72
N LEU A 202 0.62 -3.46 5.62
CA LEU A 202 0.55 -4.81 5.05
C LEU A 202 0.38 -5.84 6.17
N LEU A 203 -0.77 -6.51 6.21
CA LEU A 203 -1.08 -7.57 7.16
C LEU A 203 -1.18 -8.89 6.38
N THR A 204 -0.12 -9.68 6.37
CA THR A 204 -0.03 -10.89 5.54
C THR A 204 0.30 -12.14 6.34
N ASP A 205 -0.31 -13.27 5.99
CA ASP A 205 -0.02 -14.59 6.56
C ASP A 205 -0.25 -14.65 8.08
N ASN A 206 -1.42 -14.20 8.51
CA ASN A 206 -1.88 -14.17 9.92
C ASN A 206 -3.19 -14.97 10.07
N GLN A 207 -3.55 -15.43 11.28
CA GLN A 207 -4.89 -16.01 11.45
C GLN A 207 -5.97 -14.93 11.26
N TYR A 208 -5.78 -13.80 11.91
CA TYR A 208 -6.61 -12.62 11.80
C TYR A 208 -5.73 -11.46 11.37
N GLY A 209 -6.07 -10.78 10.27
CA GLY A 209 -5.42 -9.50 9.95
C GLY A 209 -5.69 -8.49 11.05
N ILE A 210 -6.96 -8.18 11.29
CA ILE A 210 -7.39 -7.26 12.34
C ILE A 210 -8.47 -7.91 13.19
N TYR A 211 -8.37 -7.78 14.50
CA TYR A 211 -9.37 -8.28 15.44
C TYR A 211 -9.80 -7.22 16.47
N ALA A 212 -11.11 -7.13 16.69
CA ALA A 212 -11.70 -6.31 17.74
C ALA A 212 -12.83 -7.05 18.46
N PHE A 213 -12.90 -6.89 19.78
CA PHE A 213 -14.05 -7.32 20.58
C PHE A 213 -14.48 -6.22 21.54
N LYS A 214 -15.73 -5.76 21.41
CA LYS A 214 -16.32 -4.65 22.19
C LYS A 214 -15.46 -3.40 22.09
N LYS A 215 -15.21 -2.94 20.87
CA LYS A 215 -14.44 -1.74 20.56
C LYS A 215 -15.26 -0.85 19.64
N THR A 216 -15.06 0.45 19.74
CA THR A 216 -15.85 1.42 18.96
C THR A 216 -14.95 2.42 18.26
N ASN A 217 -15.47 2.99 17.18
CA ASN A 217 -14.88 4.10 16.43
C ASN A 217 -13.46 3.80 15.93
N GLN A 218 -13.23 2.62 15.37
CA GLN A 218 -11.94 2.34 14.73
C GLN A 218 -11.91 2.94 13.32
N GLU A 219 -10.72 3.23 12.82
CA GLU A 219 -10.51 3.59 11.42
C GLU A 219 -9.53 2.59 10.80
N ILE A 220 -9.94 1.93 9.73
CA ILE A 220 -9.15 0.90 9.04
C ILE A 220 -9.11 1.28 7.57
N TYR A 221 -7.99 1.82 7.06
CA TYR A 221 -7.94 2.22 5.66
C TYR A 221 -6.62 2.13 4.91
N GLY A 222 -6.68 1.95 3.60
CA GLY A 222 -5.49 1.88 2.75
C GLY A 222 -4.61 0.65 3.04
N ASN A 223 -5.11 -0.35 3.76
CA ASN A 223 -4.33 -1.52 4.15
C ASN A 223 -4.41 -2.62 3.08
N GLN A 224 -3.37 -3.46 3.04
CA GLN A 224 -3.38 -4.72 2.30
C GLN A 224 -3.46 -5.87 3.30
N ILE A 225 -4.58 -6.56 3.35
CA ILE A 225 -4.85 -7.66 4.27
C ILE A 225 -4.94 -8.94 3.44
N LEU A 226 -3.88 -9.74 3.48
CA LEU A 226 -3.62 -10.80 2.51
C LEU A 226 -3.42 -12.15 3.20
N ASN A 227 -3.92 -13.22 2.59
CA ASN A 227 -3.62 -14.61 2.97
C ASN A 227 -3.85 -14.91 4.47
N SER A 228 -4.88 -14.31 5.06
CA SER A 228 -5.27 -14.58 6.45
C SER A 228 -6.38 -15.64 6.52
N TYR A 229 -6.64 -16.22 7.69
CA TYR A 229 -7.86 -17.02 7.86
C TYR A 229 -9.11 -16.11 7.89
N GLU A 230 -9.05 -15.03 8.66
CA GLU A 230 -10.01 -13.92 8.64
C GLU A 230 -9.27 -12.61 8.36
N GLY A 231 -9.79 -11.81 7.43
CA GLY A 231 -9.17 -10.53 7.09
C GLY A 231 -9.35 -9.52 8.23
N ILE A 232 -10.59 -9.12 8.45
CA ILE A 232 -11.01 -8.25 9.56
C ILE A 232 -12.12 -8.96 10.33
N CYS A 233 -12.01 -9.06 11.64
CA CYS A 233 -13.03 -9.62 12.53
C CYS A 233 -13.39 -8.60 13.61
N LEU A 234 -14.57 -7.99 13.50
CA LEU A 234 -15.08 -7.03 14.48
C LEU A 234 -16.31 -7.60 15.17
N MET A 235 -16.26 -7.59 16.51
CA MET A 235 -17.30 -8.22 17.31
C MET A 235 -17.83 -7.34 18.44
N SER A 236 -19.17 -7.17 18.49
CA SER A 236 -19.87 -6.43 19.56
C SER A 236 -19.42 -4.98 19.76
N GLY A 237 -18.95 -4.34 18.70
CA GLY A 237 -18.57 -2.94 18.60
C GLY A 237 -19.53 -2.09 17.75
N ASN A 238 -19.13 -0.86 17.44
CA ASN A 238 -19.84 0.03 16.53
C ASN A 238 -19.00 1.21 16.04
N GLY A 239 -19.49 1.87 14.98
CA GLY A 239 -18.97 3.15 14.50
C GLY A 239 -17.61 3.06 13.82
N THR A 240 -17.20 1.87 13.39
CA THR A 240 -15.93 1.66 12.70
C THR A 240 -16.05 2.08 11.24
N GLU A 241 -15.02 2.78 10.72
CA GLU A 241 -14.90 3.11 9.30
C GLU A 241 -13.86 2.19 8.64
N ILE A 242 -14.25 1.50 7.58
CA ILE A 242 -13.41 0.56 6.83
C ILE A 242 -13.41 0.99 5.37
N HIS A 243 -12.31 1.53 4.86
CA HIS A 243 -12.27 1.99 3.47
C HIS A 243 -10.92 1.89 2.79
N ASP A 244 -10.88 1.90 1.46
CA ASP A 244 -9.64 1.84 0.69
C ASP A 244 -8.74 0.61 0.98
N ASN A 245 -9.26 -0.44 1.62
CA ASN A 245 -8.48 -1.64 1.91
C ASN A 245 -8.56 -2.64 0.76
N VAL A 246 -7.49 -3.40 0.57
CA VAL A 246 -7.48 -4.62 -0.24
C VAL A 246 -7.52 -5.81 0.70
N ILE A 247 -8.63 -6.56 0.69
CA ILE A 247 -8.84 -7.73 1.54
C ILE A 247 -8.95 -8.94 0.63
N LYS A 248 -7.91 -9.77 0.67
CA LYS A 248 -7.70 -10.78 -0.36
C LYS A 248 -7.22 -12.12 0.19
N ASN A 249 -7.70 -13.19 -0.44
CA ASN A 249 -7.29 -14.57 -0.17
C ASN A 249 -7.50 -14.99 1.29
N SER A 250 -8.58 -14.53 1.93
CA SER A 250 -8.99 -15.11 3.21
C SER A 250 -9.45 -16.55 2.98
N THR A 251 -8.56 -17.52 3.25
CA THR A 251 -8.69 -18.92 2.83
C THR A 251 -8.24 -19.90 3.91
N ALA A 252 -8.78 -21.12 3.89
CA ALA A 252 -8.53 -22.11 4.93
C ALA A 252 -7.19 -22.84 4.75
N PRO A 253 -6.62 -23.31 5.86
CA PRO A 253 -6.53 -24.77 6.01
C PRO A 253 -7.18 -25.31 7.29
N HIS A 254 -7.80 -24.46 8.12
CA HIS A 254 -8.07 -24.79 9.53
C HIS A 254 -9.53 -24.50 9.95
N GLY A 255 -10.30 -25.56 10.23
CA GLY A 255 -11.55 -25.46 11.02
C GLY A 255 -12.84 -25.85 10.30
N SER A 256 -13.95 -25.76 11.03
CA SER A 256 -15.33 -25.98 10.52
C SER A 256 -16.00 -24.71 9.99
N ASP A 257 -15.48 -23.54 10.35
CA ASP A 257 -16.02 -22.26 9.94
C ASP A 257 -15.38 -21.80 8.62
N ILE A 258 -16.09 -20.95 7.88
CA ILE A 258 -15.66 -20.50 6.56
C ILE A 258 -14.79 -19.23 6.72
N PRO A 259 -13.51 -19.27 6.29
CA PRO A 259 -12.64 -18.09 6.20
C PRO A 259 -13.36 -16.93 5.54
N THR A 260 -13.20 -15.73 6.09
CA THR A 260 -13.99 -14.57 5.64
C THR A 260 -13.12 -13.33 5.46
N GLY A 261 -13.38 -12.55 4.40
CA GLY A 261 -12.75 -11.24 4.22
C GLY A 261 -13.05 -10.31 5.39
N ILE A 262 -14.33 -10.06 5.68
CA ILE A 262 -14.77 -9.39 6.90
C ILE A 262 -15.85 -10.21 7.62
N PHE A 263 -15.59 -10.54 8.89
CA PHE A 263 -16.59 -11.01 9.84
C PHE A 263 -17.05 -9.84 10.72
N LEU A 264 -18.36 -9.56 10.75
CA LEU A 264 -18.94 -8.52 11.60
C LEU A 264 -20.03 -9.09 12.53
N SER A 265 -19.99 -8.70 13.79
CA SER A 265 -21.20 -8.60 14.64
C SER A 265 -21.35 -7.19 15.23
N ASP A 266 -20.66 -6.23 14.63
CA ASP A 266 -20.72 -4.80 14.91
C ASP A 266 -21.90 -4.17 14.15
N THR A 267 -22.34 -3.01 14.63
CA THR A 267 -23.42 -2.20 14.04
C THR A 267 -22.94 -0.79 13.74
N ASP A 268 -23.64 -0.08 12.87
CA ASP A 268 -23.38 1.33 12.55
C ASP A 268 -21.96 1.58 12.01
N ASP A 269 -21.35 0.56 11.38
CA ASP A 269 -20.09 0.69 10.67
C ASP A 269 -20.31 1.24 9.26
N LEU A 270 -19.30 1.92 8.72
CA LEU A 270 -19.26 2.44 7.35
C LEU A 270 -18.14 1.76 6.56
N ILE A 271 -18.52 0.97 5.55
CA ILE A 271 -17.61 0.14 4.75
C ILE A 271 -17.71 0.53 3.27
N TYR A 272 -16.70 1.17 2.69
CA TYR A 272 -16.76 1.62 1.28
C TYR A 272 -15.39 1.65 0.60
N ASN A 273 -15.38 1.64 -0.73
CA ASN A 273 -14.14 1.66 -1.54
C ASN A 273 -13.10 0.57 -1.19
N ASN A 274 -13.50 -0.50 -0.50
CA ASN A 274 -12.65 -1.66 -0.30
C ASN A 274 -12.65 -2.55 -1.54
N SER A 275 -11.64 -3.41 -1.65
CA SER A 275 -11.55 -4.45 -2.67
C SER A 275 -11.57 -5.83 -2.00
N PHE A 276 -12.70 -6.53 -2.11
CA PHE A 276 -12.89 -7.90 -1.64
C PHE A 276 -12.58 -8.87 -2.78
N ILE A 277 -11.45 -9.57 -2.68
CA ILE A 277 -10.90 -10.35 -3.79
C ILE A 277 -10.60 -11.78 -3.34
N ASP A 278 -11.20 -12.76 -4.03
CA ASP A 278 -10.84 -14.18 -3.90
C ASP A 278 -10.83 -14.70 -2.44
N ASN A 279 -11.72 -14.17 -1.60
CA ASN A 279 -11.96 -14.70 -0.25
C ASN A 279 -12.95 -15.88 -0.34
N ASP A 280 -12.79 -16.92 0.47
CA ASP A 280 -13.73 -18.07 0.50
C ASP A 280 -15.17 -17.59 0.77
N ARG A 281 -15.29 -16.59 1.64
CA ARG A 281 -16.48 -15.76 1.81
C ARG A 281 -16.05 -14.30 1.87
N GLN A 282 -16.60 -13.43 1.03
CA GLN A 282 -16.21 -12.02 1.03
C GLN A 282 -16.50 -11.36 2.38
N VAL A 283 -17.75 -11.51 2.83
CA VAL A 283 -18.26 -10.88 4.04
C VAL A 283 -19.24 -11.81 4.74
N PHE A 284 -19.28 -11.74 6.07
CA PHE A 284 -20.32 -12.32 6.87
C PHE A 284 -20.72 -11.39 8.00
N VAL A 285 -22.01 -11.05 8.04
CA VAL A 285 -22.61 -10.28 9.14
C VAL A 285 -23.43 -11.23 9.99
N TYR A 286 -23.03 -11.38 11.25
CA TYR A 286 -23.68 -12.23 12.23
C TYR A 286 -24.83 -11.47 12.91
N GLU A 287 -25.94 -12.16 13.24
CA GLU A 287 -27.12 -11.59 13.89
C GLU A 287 -27.81 -10.42 13.13
N ASN A 288 -27.69 -10.36 11.80
CA ASN A 288 -28.33 -9.36 10.94
C ASN A 288 -28.12 -7.91 11.43
N ARG A 289 -26.93 -7.60 11.95
CA ARG A 289 -26.57 -6.23 12.34
C ARG A 289 -26.63 -5.29 11.15
N SER A 290 -27.01 -4.03 11.36
CA SER A 290 -27.13 -3.04 10.28
C SER A 290 -25.83 -2.27 10.13
N ASN A 291 -25.27 -2.25 8.93
CA ASN A 291 -24.08 -1.48 8.55
C ASN A 291 -24.28 -0.81 7.19
N THR A 292 -23.47 0.21 6.89
CA THR A 292 -23.54 0.95 5.62
C THR A 292 -22.40 0.53 4.70
N TRP A 293 -22.72 0.09 3.48
CA TRP A 293 -21.74 -0.54 2.56
C TRP A 293 -21.32 0.34 1.37
N ASN A 294 -21.72 1.61 1.36
CA ASN A 294 -21.31 2.58 0.37
C ASN A 294 -21.55 4.01 0.88
N THR A 295 -20.81 4.96 0.33
CA THR A 295 -21.18 6.38 0.45
C THR A 295 -22.26 6.74 -0.58
N SER A 296 -22.59 8.03 -0.71
CA SER A 296 -23.46 8.51 -1.78
C SER A 296 -22.88 8.37 -3.18
N THR A 297 -21.57 8.13 -3.32
CA THR A 297 -20.87 8.14 -4.62
C THR A 297 -19.99 6.93 -4.88
N ILE A 298 -19.62 6.16 -3.85
CA ILE A 298 -18.71 5.02 -4.01
C ILE A 298 -19.09 3.84 -3.11
N GLY A 299 -19.13 2.64 -3.69
CA GLY A 299 -19.27 1.37 -2.98
C GLY A 299 -17.99 0.54 -3.02
N ASN A 300 -18.11 -0.73 -2.68
CA ASN A 300 -17.00 -1.67 -2.61
C ASN A 300 -16.83 -2.43 -3.93
N LEU A 301 -15.63 -2.94 -4.15
CA LEU A 301 -15.32 -3.83 -5.25
C LEU A 301 -15.40 -5.27 -4.78
N TRP A 302 -16.11 -6.11 -5.52
CA TRP A 302 -16.38 -7.50 -5.19
C TRP A 302 -15.95 -8.40 -6.36
N SER A 303 -15.03 -9.35 -6.13
CA SER A 303 -14.55 -10.23 -7.20
C SER A 303 -15.59 -11.26 -7.69
N ASP A 304 -16.63 -11.49 -6.89
CA ASP A 304 -17.76 -12.38 -7.14
C ASP A 304 -19.03 -11.65 -7.60
N TYR A 305 -19.03 -10.31 -7.65
CA TYR A 305 -20.16 -9.55 -8.14
C TYR A 305 -20.36 -9.74 -9.65
N ASN A 306 -21.62 -9.97 -10.03
CA ASN A 306 -22.01 -10.32 -11.38
C ASN A 306 -22.30 -9.10 -12.29
N GLY A 307 -22.04 -7.88 -11.82
CA GLY A 307 -22.30 -6.64 -12.57
C GLY A 307 -23.77 -6.18 -12.60
N THR A 308 -24.70 -6.93 -12.00
CA THR A 308 -26.12 -6.58 -12.09
C THR A 308 -26.76 -6.35 -10.73
N GLY A 309 -27.47 -5.21 -10.59
CA GLY A 309 -28.24 -4.87 -9.41
C GLY A 309 -27.39 -4.31 -8.26
N TYR A 310 -27.74 -4.68 -7.04
CA TYR A 310 -26.98 -4.33 -5.82
C TYR A 310 -26.27 -5.58 -5.30
N TYR A 311 -25.18 -5.39 -4.55
CA TYR A 311 -24.53 -6.50 -3.86
C TYR A 311 -25.19 -6.68 -2.49
N VAL A 312 -26.11 -7.63 -2.42
CA VAL A 312 -26.88 -7.94 -1.22
C VAL A 312 -26.10 -8.92 -0.37
N ILE A 313 -25.71 -8.50 0.84
CA ILE A 313 -25.00 -9.33 1.82
C ILE A 313 -26.02 -10.10 2.67
N ASP A 314 -27.03 -9.38 3.18
CA ASP A 314 -28.22 -9.92 3.84
C ASP A 314 -29.39 -8.91 3.77
N GLU A 315 -30.45 -9.13 4.54
CA GLU A 315 -31.65 -8.28 4.56
C GLU A 315 -31.41 -6.84 5.05
N ASN A 316 -30.37 -6.60 5.85
CA ASN A 316 -30.03 -5.30 6.44
C ASN A 316 -28.74 -4.70 5.86
N ASN A 317 -28.02 -5.47 5.04
CA ASN A 317 -26.70 -5.11 4.52
C ASN A 317 -26.69 -5.23 3.00
N THR A 318 -26.63 -4.10 2.31
CA THR A 318 -26.55 -4.03 0.86
C THR A 318 -25.59 -2.93 0.45
N ASP A 319 -24.64 -3.26 -0.42
CA ASP A 319 -23.87 -2.27 -1.17
C ASP A 319 -24.67 -1.86 -2.40
N TYR A 320 -25.09 -0.60 -2.43
CA TYR A 320 -25.89 -0.02 -3.51
C TYR A 320 -25.05 0.50 -4.67
N LEU A 321 -23.73 0.59 -4.52
CA LEU A 321 -22.81 1.07 -5.54
C LEU A 321 -21.66 0.05 -5.77
N PRO A 322 -21.97 -1.25 -5.96
CA PRO A 322 -20.96 -2.27 -6.06
C PRO A 322 -20.16 -2.10 -7.35
N ARG A 323 -18.86 -2.35 -7.25
CA ARG A 323 -17.92 -2.37 -8.37
C ARG A 323 -17.46 -3.79 -8.60
N CYS A 324 -17.05 -4.07 -9.82
CA CYS A 324 -16.53 -5.36 -10.25
C CYS A 324 -15.06 -5.26 -10.66
N LEU A 325 -14.38 -6.41 -10.75
CA LEU A 325 -13.06 -6.47 -11.38
C LEU A 325 -13.19 -6.32 -12.90
N SER A 326 -12.32 -5.48 -13.47
CA SER A 326 -12.15 -5.34 -14.92
C SER A 326 -10.67 -5.47 -15.30
N PHE A 327 -10.42 -5.85 -16.55
CA PHE A 327 -9.09 -5.81 -17.15
C PHE A 327 -9.07 -4.69 -18.18
N ASP A 328 -8.32 -3.62 -17.89
CA ASP A 328 -8.28 -2.42 -18.74
C ASP A 328 -6.86 -2.15 -19.22
N THR A 329 -6.63 -2.18 -20.53
CA THR A 329 -5.31 -1.84 -21.09
C THR A 329 -4.99 -0.35 -20.98
N GLY A 330 -5.99 0.48 -20.67
CA GLY A 330 -5.95 1.93 -20.74
C GLY A 330 -6.06 2.43 -22.18
N GLU A 331 -6.04 3.76 -22.32
CA GLU A 331 -6.07 4.43 -23.62
C GLU A 331 -4.80 4.15 -24.45
N GLY A 332 -5.01 3.96 -25.74
CA GLY A 332 -3.95 3.83 -26.72
C GLY A 332 -3.65 5.15 -27.42
N THR A 333 -2.96 5.06 -28.56
CA THR A 333 -2.53 6.24 -29.34
C THR A 333 -2.78 6.01 -30.83
N TYR A 334 -2.67 7.09 -31.60
CA TYR A 334 -2.51 7.05 -33.05
C TYR A 334 -1.03 6.73 -33.42
N PRO A 335 -0.70 6.09 -34.55
CA PRO A 335 -1.55 5.66 -35.67
C PRO A 335 -2.59 4.58 -35.34
N SER A 336 -3.65 4.55 -36.13
CA SER A 336 -4.74 3.57 -36.00
C SER A 336 -5.21 3.11 -37.37
N ILE A 337 -5.60 1.86 -37.46
CA ILE A 337 -6.26 1.24 -38.61
C ILE A 337 -7.03 0.01 -38.13
N SER A 338 -8.14 -0.30 -38.80
CA SER A 338 -8.89 -1.53 -38.56
C SER A 338 -8.12 -2.77 -39.00
N GLY A 339 -8.43 -3.91 -38.39
CA GLY A 339 -7.83 -5.19 -38.75
C GLY A 339 -8.06 -6.27 -37.70
N THR A 340 -7.27 -7.34 -37.78
CA THR A 340 -7.34 -8.48 -36.86
C THR A 340 -6.13 -8.49 -35.94
N HIS A 341 -6.38 -8.35 -34.64
CA HIS A 341 -5.39 -8.44 -33.57
C HIS A 341 -5.39 -9.84 -32.97
N ASN A 342 -4.23 -10.48 -32.92
CA ASN A 342 -3.99 -11.75 -32.27
C ASN A 342 -2.91 -11.58 -31.20
N GLY A 343 -3.10 -12.25 -30.08
CA GLY A 343 -2.13 -12.26 -29.01
C GLY A 343 -2.58 -13.12 -27.85
N THR A 344 -2.01 -12.86 -26.69
CA THR A 344 -2.41 -13.51 -25.45
C THR A 344 -2.75 -12.51 -24.36
N ILE A 345 -3.60 -12.93 -23.44
CA ILE A 345 -3.94 -12.21 -22.21
C ILE A 345 -3.75 -13.14 -21.02
N THR A 346 -3.12 -12.64 -19.95
CA THR A 346 -2.92 -13.35 -18.68
C THR A 346 -3.34 -12.45 -17.52
N PRO A 347 -4.55 -12.64 -16.97
CA PRO A 347 -4.99 -11.91 -15.79
C PRO A 347 -4.16 -12.29 -14.55
N THR A 348 -3.84 -11.32 -13.68
CA THR A 348 -3.26 -11.59 -12.34
C THR A 348 -4.31 -11.96 -11.31
N GLN A 349 -5.58 -11.70 -11.62
CA GLN A 349 -6.75 -12.01 -10.79
C GLN A 349 -7.83 -12.61 -11.68
N THR A 350 -8.68 -13.46 -11.12
CA THR A 350 -9.79 -14.04 -11.88
C THR A 350 -10.78 -12.92 -12.19
N ILE A 351 -11.06 -12.69 -13.47
CA ILE A 351 -12.04 -11.71 -13.93
C ILE A 351 -13.24 -12.43 -14.52
N THR A 352 -14.44 -11.93 -14.23
CA THR A 352 -15.65 -12.34 -14.93
C THR A 352 -15.92 -11.33 -16.03
N VAL A 353 -16.14 -11.81 -17.25
CA VAL A 353 -16.28 -10.99 -18.46
C VAL A 353 -17.67 -11.23 -19.05
N ASN A 354 -18.38 -10.15 -19.35
CA ASN A 354 -19.60 -10.17 -20.15
C ASN A 354 -19.57 -9.12 -21.28
N LYS A 355 -18.70 -8.12 -21.19
CA LYS A 355 -18.52 -7.09 -22.20
C LYS A 355 -17.04 -6.82 -22.47
N MET A 356 -16.75 -6.46 -23.71
CA MET A 356 -15.48 -5.85 -24.10
C MET A 356 -15.74 -4.45 -24.67
N TYR A 357 -15.21 -3.44 -24.00
CA TYR A 357 -15.11 -2.09 -24.51
C TYR A 357 -13.87 -1.94 -25.40
N THR A 358 -14.01 -1.23 -26.52
CA THR A 358 -12.89 -0.82 -27.38
C THR A 358 -12.75 0.70 -27.29
N TYR A 359 -11.55 1.19 -26.97
CA TYR A 359 -11.29 2.64 -26.92
C TYR A 359 -11.25 3.20 -28.35
N PRO A 360 -12.16 4.11 -28.74
CA PRO A 360 -12.16 4.67 -30.09
C PRO A 360 -11.14 5.79 -30.23
N CYS A 361 -10.53 5.93 -31.42
CA CYS A 361 -9.92 7.21 -31.77
C CYS A 361 -11.02 8.29 -31.89
N GLU A 362 -10.76 9.48 -31.35
CA GLU A 362 -11.74 10.57 -31.33
C GLU A 362 -12.30 10.86 -32.74
N GLY A 363 -13.63 10.95 -32.85
CA GLY A 363 -14.32 11.23 -34.12
C GLY A 363 -14.39 10.08 -35.13
N THR A 364 -13.82 8.90 -34.84
CA THR A 364 -13.77 7.77 -35.80
C THR A 364 -14.84 6.70 -35.60
N GLY A 365 -15.51 6.68 -34.44
CA GLY A 365 -16.42 5.60 -34.06
C GLY A 365 -15.71 4.24 -33.97
N GLY A 366 -14.44 4.22 -33.56
CA GLY A 366 -13.64 3.01 -33.37
C GLY A 366 -14.37 1.95 -32.55
N HIS A 367 -14.44 0.72 -33.07
CA HIS A 367 -15.11 -0.40 -32.40
C HIS A 367 -14.55 -1.74 -32.89
N SER A 368 -14.91 -2.79 -32.16
CA SER A 368 -14.67 -4.18 -32.53
C SER A 368 -15.93 -4.80 -33.14
N GLU A 369 -15.76 -5.62 -34.17
CA GLU A 369 -16.85 -6.38 -34.81
C GLU A 369 -16.91 -7.82 -34.30
N TYR A 370 -15.79 -8.35 -33.82
CA TYR A 370 -15.69 -9.71 -33.29
C TYR A 370 -14.59 -9.81 -32.23
N VAL A 371 -14.83 -10.64 -31.23
CA VAL A 371 -13.81 -11.06 -30.26
C VAL A 371 -13.99 -12.53 -29.90
N ALA A 372 -12.89 -13.24 -29.74
CA ALA A 372 -12.89 -14.59 -29.18
C ALA A 372 -11.69 -14.81 -28.26
N PHE A 373 -11.87 -15.66 -27.26
CA PHE A 373 -10.83 -16.09 -26.33
C PHE A 373 -10.71 -17.62 -26.37
N PHE A 374 -9.47 -18.11 -26.35
CA PHE A 374 -9.16 -19.54 -26.36
C PHE A 374 -8.15 -19.86 -25.26
N ASN A 375 -8.26 -21.04 -24.64
CA ASN A 375 -7.22 -21.51 -23.74
C ASN A 375 -5.94 -21.79 -24.54
N VAL A 376 -4.78 -21.25 -24.13
CA VAL A 376 -3.52 -21.49 -24.86
C VAL A 376 -3.11 -22.97 -24.86
N THR A 377 -3.42 -23.68 -23.78
CA THR A 377 -2.97 -25.07 -23.57
C THR A 377 -3.92 -26.08 -24.20
N THR A 378 -5.23 -25.94 -23.99
CA THR A 378 -6.23 -26.89 -24.51
C THR A 378 -6.72 -26.55 -25.91
N GLU A 379 -6.47 -25.32 -26.37
CA GLU A 379 -7.04 -24.73 -27.60
C GLU A 379 -8.57 -24.64 -27.63
N GLU A 380 -9.21 -24.92 -26.49
CA GLU A 380 -10.65 -24.80 -26.31
C GLU A 380 -11.08 -23.34 -26.38
N GLU A 381 -12.14 -23.07 -27.13
CA GLU A 381 -12.78 -21.76 -27.16
C GLU A 381 -13.52 -21.52 -25.83
N ILE A 382 -13.18 -20.42 -25.18
CA ILE A 382 -13.78 -20.02 -23.89
C ILE A 382 -15.07 -19.25 -24.13
N ALA A 383 -15.03 -18.28 -25.04
CA ALA A 383 -16.16 -17.45 -25.41
C ALA A 383 -15.85 -16.66 -26.69
N ASN A 384 -16.89 -16.32 -27.43
CA ASN A 384 -16.84 -15.34 -28.51
C ASN A 384 -18.03 -14.36 -28.42
N GLY A 385 -17.86 -13.20 -29.03
CA GLY A 385 -18.89 -12.19 -29.19
C GLY A 385 -18.78 -11.54 -30.56
N THR A 386 -19.93 -11.21 -31.14
CA THR A 386 -20.04 -10.53 -32.44
C THR A 386 -20.83 -9.25 -32.24
N TRP A 387 -20.45 -8.21 -32.97
CA TRP A 387 -21.12 -6.92 -32.92
C TRP A 387 -22.48 -6.94 -33.63
N ASP A 388 -23.50 -6.41 -32.96
CA ASP A 388 -24.90 -6.42 -33.44
C ASP A 388 -25.26 -5.23 -34.35
N GLY A 389 -24.27 -4.44 -34.75
CA GLY A 389 -24.45 -3.26 -35.60
C GLY A 389 -24.83 -1.99 -34.82
N TYR A 390 -24.80 -0.86 -35.53
CA TYR A 390 -25.03 0.48 -34.94
C TYR A 390 -26.44 0.70 -34.36
N ALA A 391 -27.41 -0.11 -34.74
CA ALA A 391 -28.80 0.03 -34.28
C ALA A 391 -29.01 -0.50 -32.85
N VAL A 392 -28.02 -1.21 -32.29
CA VAL A 392 -28.16 -1.95 -31.03
C VAL A 392 -27.11 -1.47 -30.02
N GLY A 393 -27.56 -0.77 -28.98
CA GLY A 393 -26.72 -0.38 -27.85
C GLY A 393 -25.58 0.60 -28.18
N ASN A 394 -24.55 0.62 -27.33
CA ASN A 394 -23.35 1.41 -27.54
C ASN A 394 -22.36 0.62 -28.39
N TYR A 395 -22.07 1.11 -29.61
CA TYR A 395 -21.20 0.45 -30.59
C TYR A 395 -19.76 0.21 -30.11
N SER A 396 -19.30 0.88 -29.05
CA SER A 396 -17.96 0.67 -28.50
C SER A 396 -17.82 -0.67 -27.76
N TYR A 397 -18.93 -1.39 -27.56
CA TYR A 397 -19.01 -2.63 -26.83
C TYR A 397 -19.31 -3.83 -27.73
N ILE A 398 -18.64 -4.95 -27.45
CA ILE A 398 -19.16 -6.29 -27.75
C ILE A 398 -19.70 -6.88 -26.46
N THR A 399 -20.91 -7.44 -26.52
CA THR A 399 -21.53 -8.19 -25.42
C THR A 399 -21.49 -9.68 -25.73
N PHE A 400 -21.09 -10.48 -24.75
CA PHE A 400 -21.08 -11.94 -24.85
C PHE A 400 -22.44 -12.50 -24.41
N GLY A 401 -22.89 -13.60 -25.04
CA GLY A 401 -24.18 -14.21 -24.72
C GLY A 401 -24.30 -14.66 -23.27
N ASP A 402 -23.26 -15.34 -22.77
CA ASP A 402 -23.10 -15.72 -21.37
C ASP A 402 -21.86 -15.06 -20.78
N SER A 403 -21.89 -14.80 -19.46
CA SER A 403 -20.67 -14.39 -18.74
C SER A 403 -19.71 -15.57 -18.57
N PHE A 404 -18.41 -15.34 -18.71
CA PHE A 404 -17.36 -16.34 -18.54
C PHE A 404 -16.23 -15.82 -17.65
N LYS A 405 -15.37 -16.70 -17.16
CA LYS A 405 -14.24 -16.33 -16.29
C LYS A 405 -12.90 -16.54 -17.01
N LEU A 406 -12.04 -15.52 -16.97
CA LEU A 406 -10.61 -15.67 -17.26
C LEU A 406 -9.88 -15.80 -15.91
N LYS A 407 -9.33 -16.98 -15.63
CA LYS A 407 -8.74 -17.33 -14.32
C LYS A 407 -7.40 -16.66 -14.10
N ALA A 408 -7.12 -16.30 -12.86
CA ALA A 408 -5.81 -15.78 -12.44
C ALA A 408 -4.67 -16.71 -12.88
N GLY A 409 -3.62 -16.14 -13.48
CA GLY A 409 -2.41 -16.85 -13.88
C GLY A 409 -2.57 -17.76 -15.11
N VAL A 410 -3.78 -17.91 -15.67
CA VAL A 410 -4.01 -18.69 -16.89
C VAL A 410 -3.88 -17.78 -18.10
N THR A 411 -3.14 -18.23 -19.11
CA THR A 411 -2.96 -17.49 -20.37
C THR A 411 -3.99 -17.93 -21.41
N TYR A 412 -4.64 -16.96 -22.03
CA TYR A 412 -5.63 -17.16 -23.08
C TYR A 412 -5.15 -16.50 -24.38
N LYS A 413 -5.33 -17.16 -25.52
CA LYS A 413 -5.22 -16.51 -26.84
C LYS A 413 -6.44 -15.61 -27.01
N TYR A 414 -6.25 -14.46 -27.63
CA TYR A 414 -7.37 -13.64 -28.10
C TYR A 414 -7.28 -13.43 -29.60
N GLU A 415 -8.44 -13.32 -30.23
CA GLU A 415 -8.60 -12.76 -31.56
C GLU A 415 -9.62 -11.62 -31.46
N ILE A 416 -9.23 -10.41 -31.86
CA ILE A 416 -10.10 -9.23 -31.87
C ILE A 416 -10.08 -8.64 -33.27
N ARG A 417 -11.23 -8.55 -33.92
CA ARG A 417 -11.39 -7.93 -35.24
C ARG A 417 -12.02 -6.56 -35.07
N THR A 418 -11.30 -5.52 -35.46
CA THR A 418 -11.77 -4.15 -35.37
C THR A 418 -12.37 -3.71 -36.70
N GLY A 419 -13.58 -3.12 -36.65
CA GLY A 419 -14.30 -2.65 -37.84
C GLY A 419 -14.00 -1.20 -38.21
N SER A 420 -13.48 -0.43 -37.26
CA SER A 420 -13.08 0.98 -37.45
C SER A 420 -11.72 1.24 -36.79
N TYR A 421 -11.43 2.47 -36.39
CA TYR A 421 -10.13 2.92 -35.87
C TYR A 421 -10.08 2.86 -34.32
N PRO A 422 -9.67 1.72 -33.72
CA PRO A 422 -9.43 1.66 -32.28
C PRO A 422 -8.20 2.49 -31.91
N GLN A 423 -8.08 2.94 -30.68
CA GLN A 423 -6.78 3.35 -30.17
C GLN A 423 -5.86 2.12 -30.04
N ILE A 424 -4.56 2.31 -30.27
CA ILE A 424 -3.59 1.20 -30.32
C ILE A 424 -2.41 1.50 -29.40
N HIS A 425 -1.99 0.49 -28.64
CA HIS A 425 -0.69 0.50 -27.98
C HIS A 425 0.37 -0.07 -28.93
N HIS A 426 1.29 0.79 -29.37
CA HIS A 426 2.37 0.47 -30.31
C HIS A 426 3.57 -0.26 -29.66
N ARG A 427 3.27 -1.34 -28.93
CA ARG A 427 4.22 -2.18 -28.21
C ARG A 427 3.75 -3.63 -28.22
N LYS A 428 4.71 -4.56 -28.09
CA LYS A 428 4.43 -6.01 -28.05
C LYS A 428 3.72 -6.48 -26.79
N TYR A 429 3.73 -5.64 -25.75
CA TYR A 429 3.38 -6.02 -24.39
C TYR A 429 2.80 -4.83 -23.64
N VAL A 430 1.68 -5.03 -22.95
CA VAL A 430 1.09 -4.10 -21.98
C VAL A 430 0.88 -4.86 -20.67
N GLN A 431 1.27 -4.25 -19.56
CA GLN A 431 1.06 -4.78 -18.21
C GLN A 431 0.50 -3.69 -17.30
N ASN A 432 -0.45 -4.08 -16.47
CA ASN A 432 -1.04 -3.27 -15.40
C ASN A 432 -1.16 -4.14 -14.14
N SER A 433 -1.82 -3.62 -13.09
CA SER A 433 -2.07 -4.36 -11.84
C SER A 433 -3.01 -5.57 -12.00
N ARG A 434 -3.77 -5.65 -13.09
CA ARG A 434 -4.77 -6.69 -13.40
C ARG A 434 -4.25 -7.77 -14.36
N GLY A 435 -3.03 -7.63 -14.88
CA GLY A 435 -2.35 -8.65 -15.67
C GLY A 435 -1.62 -8.09 -16.87
N ASN A 436 -1.42 -8.93 -17.87
CA ASN A 436 -0.75 -8.56 -19.11
C ASN A 436 -1.52 -8.99 -20.35
N ILE A 437 -1.25 -8.28 -21.44
CA ILE A 437 -1.72 -8.58 -22.80
C ILE A 437 -0.55 -8.41 -23.77
N THR A 438 -0.45 -9.29 -24.75
CA THR A 438 0.62 -9.34 -25.75
C THR A 438 0.06 -9.20 -27.17
N CYS A 439 0.91 -8.85 -28.13
CA CYS A 439 0.60 -8.95 -29.56
C CYS A 439 1.48 -10.03 -30.18
N SER A 440 0.85 -11.06 -30.73
CA SER A 440 1.52 -12.06 -31.56
C SER A 440 1.55 -11.60 -33.02
N GLU A 441 0.41 -11.11 -33.51
CA GLU A 441 0.28 -10.58 -34.87
C GLU A 441 -0.94 -9.65 -34.95
N PHE A 442 -0.78 -8.48 -35.52
CA PHE A 442 -1.86 -7.63 -36.01
C PHE A 442 -1.76 -7.56 -37.53
N THR A 443 -2.84 -7.89 -38.24
CA THR A 443 -2.95 -7.73 -39.69
C THR A 443 -3.97 -6.64 -39.98
N ASP A 444 -3.53 -5.53 -40.58
CA ASP A 444 -4.43 -4.42 -40.94
C ASP A 444 -5.32 -4.76 -42.14
N ILE A 445 -6.34 -3.94 -42.39
CA ILE A 445 -7.28 -4.10 -43.50
C ILE A 445 -6.61 -4.13 -44.90
N ASN A 446 -5.37 -3.64 -45.02
CA ASN A 446 -4.58 -3.68 -46.26
C ASN A 446 -3.67 -4.92 -46.34
N GLY A 447 -3.74 -5.82 -45.35
CA GLY A 447 -2.95 -7.05 -45.28
C GLY A 447 -1.52 -6.86 -44.75
N LYS A 448 -1.17 -5.68 -44.22
CA LYS A 448 0.15 -5.46 -43.63
C LYS A 448 0.17 -5.96 -42.19
N LYS A 449 1.27 -6.62 -41.83
CA LYS A 449 1.45 -7.31 -40.56
C LYS A 449 2.36 -6.52 -39.61
N TYR A 450 2.01 -6.57 -38.33
CA TYR A 450 2.74 -5.96 -37.21
C TYR A 450 2.77 -6.94 -36.05
N ASP A 451 3.78 -6.88 -35.21
CA ASP A 451 3.92 -7.75 -34.03
C ASP A 451 3.90 -6.96 -32.72
N ASN A 452 3.45 -5.71 -32.78
CA ASN A 452 3.51 -4.74 -31.69
C ASN A 452 2.29 -3.82 -31.62
N TRP A 453 1.13 -4.23 -32.13
CA TRP A 453 -0.09 -3.41 -32.18
C TRP A 453 -1.19 -4.07 -31.35
N ILE A 454 -1.22 -3.75 -30.06
CA ILE A 454 -2.24 -4.22 -29.13
C ILE A 454 -3.43 -3.25 -29.17
N PRO A 455 -4.68 -3.72 -29.35
CA PRO A 455 -5.83 -2.85 -29.31
C PRO A 455 -6.05 -2.36 -27.88
N ALA A 456 -6.40 -1.08 -27.71
CA ALA A 456 -6.82 -0.56 -26.42
C ALA A 456 -8.24 -1.04 -26.10
N ILE A 457 -8.38 -1.86 -25.07
CA ILE A 457 -9.63 -2.53 -24.70
C ILE A 457 -9.83 -2.56 -23.18
N ARG A 458 -11.08 -2.73 -22.77
CA ARG A 458 -11.43 -3.08 -21.39
C ARG A 458 -12.40 -4.26 -21.36
N LEU A 459 -12.06 -5.30 -20.60
CA LEU A 459 -12.92 -6.44 -20.31
C LEU A 459 -13.61 -6.20 -18.97
N GLU A 460 -14.93 -6.23 -18.98
CA GLU A 460 -15.73 -5.96 -17.79
C GLU A 460 -16.96 -6.87 -17.73
N ILE A 461 -17.55 -6.95 -16.55
CA ILE A 461 -18.89 -7.49 -16.35
C ILE A 461 -19.91 -6.34 -16.39
N ASN A 462 -21.19 -6.65 -16.55
CA ASN A 462 -22.26 -5.68 -16.83
C ASN A 462 -22.29 -4.45 -15.93
#